data_AF-A0A2H1KND3-F1
#
_entry.id   AF-A0A2H1KND3-F1
#
_cell.length_a   1.000
_cell.length_b   1.000
_cell.length_c   1.000
_cell.angle_alpha   90.00
_cell.angle_beta   90.00
_cell.angle_gamma   90.00
#
_symmetry.space_group_name_H-M   'P 1'
#
loop_
_entity.id
_entity.type
_entity.pdbx_description
1 polymer ?
#
loop_
_entity_poly.entity_id
_entity_poly.type
_entity_poly.pdbx_seq_one_letter_code
_entity_poly.pdbx_strand_id
1 'polypeptide(L)'
;MLFNHTPTAVSHSFDDENLTATTGLVPIMGLAQKAGLPDLADDRLTVSTTGADKGANPAPKLATLVAGMAAGADSIDDMNILRHGGMQHL
;
A
#
# COMPACT_ATOMS: atom_id res chain seq x y z
N MET A 1 36.43 9.37 -4.91
CA MET A 1 35.37 10.02 -5.71
C MET A 1 34.05 9.45 -5.25
N LEU A 2 33.15 10.29 -4.71
CA LEU A 2 31.80 9.87 -4.32
C LEU A 2 30.89 10.08 -5.53
N PHE A 3 30.29 9.01 -6.02
CA PHE A 3 29.29 9.07 -7.08
C PHE A 3 27.94 9.47 -6.47
N ASN A 4 27.58 10.74 -6.63
CA ASN A 4 26.27 11.30 -6.26
C ASN A 4 25.40 11.38 -7.53
N HIS A 5 24.71 10.31 -7.87
CA HIS A 5 23.64 10.38 -8.85
C HIS A 5 22.39 9.72 -8.30
N THR A 6 21.33 10.50 -8.23
CA THR A 6 19.97 10.01 -8.07
C THR A 6 19.57 9.32 -9.38
N PRO A 7 19.14 8.06 -9.36
CA PRO A 7 18.67 7.41 -10.58
C PRO A 7 17.51 8.21 -11.19
N THR A 8 17.65 8.57 -12.48
CA THR A 8 16.62 9.30 -13.24
C THR A 8 15.30 8.52 -13.34
N ALA A 9 15.38 7.19 -13.35
CA ALA A 9 14.25 6.28 -13.24
C ALA A 9 14.73 4.89 -12.76
N VAL A 10 13.85 4.16 -12.06
CA VAL A 10 14.04 2.75 -11.70
C VAL A 10 12.88 1.98 -12.31
N SER A 11 13.15 0.91 -13.05
CA SER A 11 12.13 0.00 -13.59
C SER A 11 12.39 -1.44 -13.14
N HIS A 12 11.31 -2.21 -12.98
CA HIS A 12 11.36 -3.63 -12.62
C HIS A 12 10.16 -4.34 -13.25
N SER A 13 10.37 -5.57 -13.71
CA SER A 13 9.33 -6.45 -14.26
C SER A 13 9.32 -7.77 -13.50
N PHE A 14 8.14 -8.30 -13.25
CA PHE A 14 7.96 -9.63 -12.70
C PHE A 14 7.36 -10.52 -13.79
N ASP A 15 8.08 -11.57 -14.19
CA ASP A 15 7.81 -12.41 -15.36
C ASP A 15 7.47 -13.87 -15.02
N ASP A 16 7.27 -14.17 -13.73
CA ASP A 16 6.94 -15.52 -13.25
C ASP A 16 5.44 -15.84 -13.47
N GLU A 17 5.17 -16.98 -14.12
CA GLU A 17 3.82 -17.44 -14.47
C GLU A 17 2.93 -17.72 -13.25
N ASN A 18 3.50 -17.87 -12.05
CA ASN A 18 2.78 -18.07 -10.80
C ASN A 18 2.54 -16.77 -10.02
N LEU A 19 2.91 -15.62 -10.59
CA LEU A 19 2.65 -14.33 -9.95
C LEU A 19 1.16 -14.07 -9.91
N THR A 20 0.63 -13.95 -8.69
CA THR A 20 -0.68 -13.34 -8.48
C THR A 20 -0.64 -11.89 -8.96
N ALA A 21 -1.77 -11.36 -9.44
CA ALA A 21 -1.89 -10.06 -10.09
C ALA A 21 -1.33 -8.85 -9.30
N THR A 22 -1.00 -9.04 -8.01
CA THR A 22 -0.54 -8.01 -7.10
C THR A 22 0.79 -8.34 -6.41
N THR A 23 1.59 -9.28 -6.90
CA THR A 23 2.91 -9.63 -6.30
C THR A 23 3.89 -8.46 -6.19
N GLY A 24 3.84 -7.52 -7.14
CA GLY A 24 4.60 -6.26 -7.08
C GLY A 24 4.26 -5.37 -5.88
N LEU A 25 3.16 -5.63 -5.18
CA LEU A 25 2.75 -4.91 -3.98
C LEU A 25 3.63 -5.21 -2.78
N VAL A 26 4.20 -6.40 -2.68
CA VAL A 26 5.07 -6.79 -1.55
C VAL A 26 6.29 -5.86 -1.42
N PRO A 27 7.10 -5.63 -2.47
CA PRO A 27 8.21 -4.69 -2.37
C PRO A 27 7.76 -3.23 -2.20
N ILE A 28 6.61 -2.83 -2.74
CA ILE A 28 6.04 -1.49 -2.54
C ILE A 28 5.68 -1.26 -1.06
N MET A 29 4.98 -2.21 -0.44
CA MET A 29 4.60 -2.11 0.97
C MET A 29 5.80 -2.24 1.90
N GLY A 30 6.80 -3.05 1.53
CA GLY A 30 8.09 -3.09 2.23
C GLY A 30 8.85 -1.75 2.18
N LEU A 31 8.81 -1.05 1.04
CA LEU A 31 9.36 0.30 0.92
C LEU A 31 8.57 1.30 1.77
N ALA A 32 7.23 1.27 1.71
CA ALA A 32 6.38 2.14 2.50
C ALA A 32 6.63 1.99 4.01
N GLN A 33 6.83 0.76 4.47
CA GLN A 33 7.20 0.49 5.85
C GLN A 33 8.59 1.05 6.20
N LYS A 34 9.60 0.83 5.36
CA LYS A 34 10.96 1.39 5.56
C LYS A 34 11.00 2.91 5.51
N ALA A 35 10.09 3.52 4.76
CA ALA A 35 9.94 4.97 4.67
C ALA A 35 9.18 5.58 5.86
N GLY A 36 8.70 4.76 6.82
CA GLY A 36 8.01 5.24 8.02
C GLY A 36 6.55 5.63 7.79
N LEU A 37 5.91 5.13 6.73
CA LEU A 37 4.50 5.44 6.45
C LEU A 37 3.56 5.07 7.62
N PRO A 38 3.70 3.90 8.30
CA PRO A 38 2.85 3.56 9.44
C PRO A 38 3.02 4.55 10.60
N ASP A 39 4.26 4.87 10.98
CA ASP A 39 4.56 5.78 12.08
C ASP A 39 4.00 7.18 11.80
N LEU A 40 4.16 7.68 10.56
CA LEU A 40 3.60 8.96 10.15
C LEU A 40 2.07 8.98 10.21
N ALA A 41 1.42 7.88 9.87
CA ALA A 41 -0.03 7.76 9.91
C ALA A 41 -0.54 7.79 11.36
N ASP A 42 0.08 7.04 12.28
CA ASP A 42 -0.30 7.06 13.70
C ASP A 42 -0.05 8.43 14.34
N ASP A 43 1.03 9.12 13.97
CA ASP A 43 1.38 10.42 14.51
C ASP A 43 0.50 11.58 14.00
N ARG A 44 0.03 11.51 12.74
CA ARG A 44 -0.55 12.68 12.05
C ARG A 44 -2.01 12.52 11.65
N LEU A 45 -2.53 11.30 11.55
CA LEU A 45 -3.89 11.08 11.07
C LEU A 45 -4.87 10.96 12.24
N THR A 46 -5.66 12.00 12.45
CA THR A 46 -6.80 11.99 13.38
C THR A 46 -8.09 12.26 12.62
N VAL A 47 -9.12 11.46 12.86
CA VAL A 47 -10.48 11.70 12.33
C VAL A 47 -11.39 12.09 13.49
N SER A 48 -11.58 13.39 13.68
CA SER A 48 -12.27 13.98 14.85
C SER A 48 -13.76 14.25 14.66
N THR A 49 -14.25 14.28 13.41
CA THR A 49 -15.64 14.63 13.06
C THR A 49 -16.57 13.42 13.01
N THR A 50 -16.01 12.24 13.24
CA THR A 50 -16.71 10.96 13.26
C THR A 50 -16.59 10.36 14.65
N GLY A 51 -17.52 9.48 15.06
CA GLY A 51 -17.39 8.74 16.32
C GLY A 51 -15.99 8.10 16.50
N ALA A 52 -15.56 7.92 17.75
CA ALA A 52 -14.20 7.49 18.10
C ALA A 52 -13.75 6.19 17.41
N ASP A 53 -14.70 5.35 17.00
CA ASP A 53 -14.51 4.10 16.26
C ASP A 53 -13.93 4.31 14.84
N LYS A 54 -14.33 5.38 14.16
CA LYS A 54 -14.04 5.57 12.73
C LYS A 54 -12.59 5.98 12.48
N GLY A 55 -12.01 6.73 13.41
CA GLY A 55 -10.59 7.12 13.40
C GLY A 55 -9.62 6.08 13.97
N ALA A 56 -10.11 4.96 14.54
CA ALA A 56 -9.23 3.95 15.13
C ALA A 56 -8.33 3.27 14.08
N ASN A 57 -7.12 2.86 14.50
CA ASN A 57 -6.13 2.14 13.67
C ASN A 57 -5.77 2.88 12.36
N PRO A 58 -5.30 4.14 12.42
CA PRO A 58 -5.01 4.93 11.23
C PRO A 58 -3.90 4.33 10.37
N ALA A 59 -2.80 3.82 10.96
CA ALA A 59 -1.71 3.20 10.21
C ALA A 59 -2.14 2.03 9.30
N PRO A 60 -2.76 0.94 9.79
CA PRO A 60 -3.15 -0.17 8.92
C PRO A 60 -4.26 0.21 7.93
N LYS A 61 -5.16 1.15 8.28
CA LYS A 61 -6.17 1.65 7.34
C LYS A 61 -5.55 2.42 6.18
N LEU A 62 -4.62 3.33 6.47
CA LEU A 62 -3.90 4.08 5.44
C LEU A 62 -3.04 3.14 4.59
N ALA A 63 -2.31 2.22 5.21
CA ALA A 63 -1.51 1.23 4.50
C ALA A 63 -2.37 0.39 3.54
N THR A 64 -3.59 0.03 3.94
CA THR A 64 -4.55 -0.67 3.07
C THR A 64 -4.94 0.19 1.88
N LEU A 65 -5.30 1.47 2.08
CA LEU A 65 -5.64 2.37 0.97
C LEU A 65 -4.48 2.55 -0.02
N VAL A 66 -3.26 2.77 0.49
CA VAL A 66 -2.05 2.88 -0.35
C VAL A 66 -1.81 1.59 -1.12
N ALA A 67 -2.02 0.45 -0.48
CA ALA A 67 -1.89 -0.84 -1.15
C ALA A 67 -2.91 -1.00 -2.29
N GLY A 68 -4.16 -0.59 -2.08
CA GLY A 68 -5.21 -0.63 -3.09
C GLY A 68 -4.88 0.27 -4.27
N MET A 69 -4.47 1.51 -4.01
CA MET A 69 -4.05 2.45 -5.07
C MET A 69 -2.85 1.93 -5.86
N ALA A 70 -1.86 1.33 -5.19
CA ALA A 70 -0.72 0.70 -5.86
C ALA A 70 -1.13 -0.52 -6.72
N ALA A 71 -2.21 -1.21 -6.33
CA ALA A 71 -2.81 -2.30 -7.09
C ALA A 71 -3.73 -1.82 -8.24
N GLY A 72 -4.02 -0.51 -8.32
CA GLY A 72 -4.87 0.09 -9.35
C GLY A 72 -6.30 0.41 -8.91
N ALA A 73 -6.64 0.31 -7.63
CA ALA A 73 -7.93 0.80 -7.12
C ALA A 73 -7.96 2.33 -7.15
N ASP A 74 -8.96 2.90 -7.82
CA ASP A 74 -9.22 4.34 -7.86
C ASP A 74 -10.44 4.75 -7.01
N SER A 75 -11.17 3.76 -6.47
CA SER A 75 -12.30 3.94 -5.57
C SER A 75 -12.24 3.02 -4.34
N ILE A 76 -13.07 3.32 -3.33
CA ILE A 76 -13.22 2.45 -2.15
C ILE A 76 -13.88 1.11 -2.51
N ASP A 77 -14.73 1.09 -3.53
CA ASP A 77 -15.43 -0.12 -3.97
C ASP A 77 -14.45 -1.12 -4.62
N ASP A 78 -13.36 -0.62 -5.21
CA ASP A 78 -12.32 -1.43 -5.87
C ASP A 78 -11.30 -2.03 -4.88
N MET A 79 -11.39 -1.69 -3.59
CA MET A 79 -10.49 -2.22 -2.55
C MET A 79 -10.57 -3.75 -2.38
N ASN A 80 -11.60 -4.38 -2.96
CA ASN A 80 -11.70 -5.82 -3.06
C ASN A 80 -10.49 -6.47 -3.76
N ILE A 81 -9.76 -5.74 -4.61
CA ILE A 81 -8.54 -6.21 -5.28
C ILE A 81 -7.47 -6.73 -4.29
N LEU A 82 -7.42 -6.18 -3.06
CA LEU A 82 -6.50 -6.64 -2.01
C LEU A 82 -6.91 -7.96 -1.36
N ARG A 83 -8.14 -8.41 -1.60
CA ARG A 83 -8.69 -9.67 -1.08
C ARG A 83 -8.47 -10.83 -2.04
N HIS A 84 -7.86 -10.57 -3.19
CA HIS A 84 -7.61 -11.55 -4.24
C HIS A 84 -6.40 -12.40 -3.84
N GLY A 85 -6.69 -13.58 -3.29
CA GLY A 85 -5.68 -14.53 -2.80
C GLY A 85 -6.18 -15.46 -1.69
N GLY A 86 -7.31 -15.14 -1.05
CA GLY A 86 -7.80 -15.90 0.11
C GLY A 86 -9.23 -16.44 0.04
N MET A 87 -10.07 -16.04 -0.93
CA MET A 87 -11.46 -16.49 -0.99
C MET A 87 -11.91 -16.78 -2.42
N GLN A 88 -12.44 -17.98 -2.65
CA GLN A 88 -13.26 -18.26 -3.82
C GLN A 88 -14.49 -17.35 -3.74
N HIS A 89 -14.63 -16.48 -4.74
CA HIS A 89 -15.87 -15.83 -5.21
C HIS A 89 -16.97 -15.60 -4.15
N LEU A 90 -17.26 -14.33 -3.84
CA LEU A 90 -18.57 -13.97 -3.28
C LEU A 90 -19.60 -13.95 -4.41
#